data_AF-A0A3N4S9U1-F1
#
_entry.id   AF-A0A3N4S9U1-F1
#
_cell.length_a   1.000
_cell.length_b   1.000
_cell.length_c   1.000
_cell.angle_alpha   90.00
_cell.angle_beta   90.00
_cell.angle_gamma   90.00
#
_symmetry.space_group_name_H-M   'P 1'
#
loop_
_entity.id
_entity.type
_entity.pdbx_description
1 polymer ?
#
loop_
_entity_poly.entity_id
_entity_poly.type
_entity_poly.pdbx_seq_one_letter_code
_entity_poly.pdbx_strand_id
1 'polypeptide(L)'
;MTTPTDADGVSFGGGQQSTALLVLAAQGKLPYRRFYFANVGADTEYPGTLRYVDEYAKPYAAQHGLEFIELRRVMQNGPDKGQERTLLQEIRRPGSRSIPFPMRVANGMPGTRACTETYKRRLVAKETRRRGASPEHPARLAIGISVDEIGRAKDSNIPHQTNVHPLLDLGLRRTDCQHIINAAGLPVPPKSACWFCPMKTPEQWRRMRQEEPALFAEACALEAEMIGRRAELGKDAMYMTRFGVPLAKAIPDGVDALPFFDEDQGCDDSACFT
;
A
#
# COMPACT_ATOMS: atom_id res chain seq x y z
N MET A 1 12.27 10.20 -26.32
CA MET A 1 11.76 10.17 -24.93
C MET A 1 12.12 11.51 -24.30
N THR A 2 11.16 12.24 -23.75
CA THR A 2 11.40 13.49 -23.02
C THR A 2 12.29 13.21 -21.80
N THR A 3 13.28 14.07 -21.55
CA THR A 3 14.16 13.97 -20.38
C THR A 3 13.32 14.02 -19.11
N PRO A 4 13.48 13.08 -18.15
CA PRO A 4 12.74 13.11 -16.89
C PRO A 4 12.96 14.42 -16.15
N THR A 5 11.90 14.94 -15.57
CA THR A 5 11.99 16.13 -14.71
C THR A 5 12.49 15.78 -13.31
N ASP A 6 12.83 16.80 -12.53
CA ASP A 6 13.22 16.61 -11.13
C ASP A 6 12.10 16.06 -10.23
N ALA A 7 10.84 16.18 -10.68
CA ALA A 7 9.68 15.64 -9.98
C ALA A 7 9.30 14.21 -10.44
N ASP A 8 9.80 13.75 -11.59
CA ASP A 8 9.51 12.41 -12.12
C ASP A 8 10.09 11.33 -11.21
N GLY A 9 9.38 10.21 -11.09
CA GLY A 9 9.82 9.12 -10.23
C GLY A 9 8.87 7.94 -10.20
N VAL A 10 9.18 7.00 -9.31
CA VAL A 10 8.38 5.81 -9.05
C VAL A 10 7.59 6.03 -7.75
N SER A 11 6.29 5.77 -7.79
CA SER A 11 5.48 5.59 -6.58
C SER A 11 5.82 4.22 -5.99
N PHE A 12 6.69 4.22 -4.97
CA PHE A 12 7.26 3.00 -4.43
C PHE A 12 6.41 2.49 -3.27
N GLY A 13 5.89 1.26 -3.38
CA GLY A 13 5.02 0.66 -2.36
C GLY A 13 5.73 -0.29 -1.39
N GLY A 14 6.95 -0.73 -1.69
CA GLY A 14 7.65 -1.78 -0.94
C GLY A 14 7.24 -3.21 -1.31
N GLY A 15 6.43 -3.38 -2.37
CA GLY A 15 6.01 -4.68 -2.89
C GLY A 15 6.82 -5.14 -4.10
N GLN A 16 6.44 -6.29 -4.65
CA GLN A 16 7.15 -6.94 -5.77
C GLN A 16 7.21 -6.05 -7.01
N GLN A 17 6.09 -5.54 -7.51
CA GLN A 17 6.09 -4.74 -8.75
C GLN A 17 6.89 -3.43 -8.60
N SER A 18 6.77 -2.72 -7.47
CA SER A 18 7.56 -1.50 -7.24
C SER A 18 9.05 -1.78 -7.07
N THR A 19 9.42 -2.95 -6.53
CA THR A 19 10.82 -3.38 -6.42
C THR A 19 11.39 -3.79 -7.77
N ALA A 20 10.59 -4.42 -8.64
CA ALA A 20 11.01 -4.66 -10.03
C ALA A 20 11.27 -3.35 -10.77
N LEU A 21 10.44 -2.31 -10.57
CA LEU A 21 10.72 -0.98 -11.12
C LEU A 21 12.03 -0.38 -10.58
N LEU A 22 12.37 -0.61 -9.31
CA LEU A 22 13.65 -0.20 -8.73
C LEU A 22 14.83 -0.88 -9.43
N VAL A 23 14.74 -2.19 -9.63
CA VAL A 23 15.77 -2.97 -10.36
C VAL A 23 15.89 -2.51 -11.81
N LEU A 24 14.77 -2.33 -12.52
CA LEU A 24 14.79 -1.87 -13.91
C LEU A 24 15.37 -0.45 -14.05
N ALA A 25 15.12 0.42 -13.07
CA ALA A 25 15.74 1.74 -13.02
C ALA A 25 17.25 1.67 -12.78
N ALA A 26 17.70 0.83 -11.84
CA ALA A 26 19.13 0.60 -11.56
C ALA A 26 19.88 0.04 -12.78
N GLN A 27 19.21 -0.78 -13.59
CA GLN A 27 19.72 -1.31 -14.86
C GLN A 27 19.69 -0.29 -16.03
N GLY A 28 19.23 0.95 -15.79
CA GLY A 28 19.10 1.96 -16.84
C GLY A 28 17.96 1.72 -17.84
N LYS A 29 17.13 0.69 -17.64
CA LYS A 29 16.00 0.35 -18.52
C LYS A 29 14.81 1.27 -18.34
N LEU A 30 14.69 1.88 -17.16
CA LEU A 30 13.74 2.95 -16.90
C LEU A 30 14.49 4.26 -16.64
N PRO A 31 13.91 5.41 -16.96
CA PRO A 31 14.60 6.69 -16.81
C PRO A 31 14.40 7.34 -15.42
N TYR A 32 13.66 6.70 -14.50
CA TYR A 32 13.32 7.25 -13.19
C TYR A 32 14.44 7.12 -12.17
N ARG A 33 14.87 8.23 -11.58
CA ARG A 33 15.94 8.28 -10.57
C ARG A 33 15.46 8.44 -9.14
N ARG A 34 14.14 8.66 -8.93
CA ARG A 34 13.54 8.94 -7.62
C ARG A 34 12.47 7.93 -7.28
N PHE A 35 12.44 7.53 -6.01
CA PHE A 35 11.50 6.54 -5.47
C PHE A 35 10.80 7.14 -4.27
N TYR A 36 9.52 7.48 -4.43
CA TYR A 36 8.70 8.07 -3.37
C TYR A 36 8.03 6.96 -2.56
N PHE A 37 8.54 6.70 -1.36
CA PHE A 37 7.97 5.73 -0.42
C PHE A 37 7.15 6.46 0.64
N ALA A 38 5.83 6.41 0.52
CA ALA A 38 4.92 7.03 1.49
C ALA A 38 4.69 6.08 2.67
N ASN A 39 5.52 6.22 3.71
CA ASN A 39 5.48 5.43 4.92
C ASN A 39 4.33 5.90 5.82
N VAL A 40 3.37 5.01 6.10
CA VAL A 40 2.19 5.35 6.91
C VAL A 40 2.41 5.22 8.42
N GLY A 41 3.59 4.73 8.84
CA GLY A 41 4.01 4.62 10.24
C GLY A 41 4.65 3.26 10.55
N ALA A 42 5.67 3.28 11.41
CA ALA A 42 6.36 2.07 11.87
C ALA A 42 5.45 1.11 12.67
N ASP A 43 4.44 1.66 13.33
CA ASP A 43 3.39 0.95 14.05
C ASP A 43 2.24 0.47 13.14
N THR A 44 2.27 0.79 11.85
CA THR A 44 1.12 0.61 10.94
C THR A 44 1.46 -0.25 9.72
N GLU A 45 2.55 0.04 9.02
CA GLU A 45 2.98 -0.80 7.89
C GLU A 45 3.31 -2.22 8.39
N TYR A 46 3.12 -3.21 7.52
CA TYR A 46 3.48 -4.58 7.88
C TYR A 46 4.99 -4.68 8.15
N PRO A 47 5.43 -5.25 9.30
CA PRO A 47 6.84 -5.22 9.71
C PRO A 47 7.80 -5.79 8.66
N GLY A 48 7.41 -6.87 7.97
CA GLY A 48 8.21 -7.45 6.89
C GLY A 48 8.42 -6.51 5.70
N THR A 49 7.49 -5.58 5.44
CA THR A 49 7.64 -4.58 4.37
C THR A 49 8.69 -3.54 4.75
N LEU A 50 8.63 -3.01 5.98
CA LEU A 50 9.60 -2.01 6.45
C LEU A 50 11.01 -2.61 6.53
N ARG A 51 11.12 -3.83 7.09
CA ARG A 51 12.38 -4.57 7.11
C ARG A 51 12.95 -4.73 5.71
N TYR A 52 12.14 -5.11 4.73
CA TYR A 52 12.59 -5.22 3.35
C TYR A 52 13.08 -3.88 2.77
N VAL A 53 12.36 -2.80 3.05
CA VAL A 53 12.73 -1.45 2.60
C VAL A 53 14.08 -1.04 3.17
N ASP A 54 14.30 -1.26 4.46
CA ASP A 54 15.52 -0.84 5.15
C ASP A 54 16.72 -1.74 4.84
N GLU A 55 16.54 -3.05 4.76
CA GLU A 55 17.62 -4.02 4.54
C GLU A 55 18.00 -4.18 3.05
N TYR A 56 17.04 -4.01 2.13
CA TYR A 56 17.27 -4.29 0.70
C TYR A 56 17.00 -3.09 -0.20
N ALA A 57 15.80 -2.49 -0.14
CA ALA A 57 15.41 -1.49 -1.15
C ALA A 57 16.23 -0.19 -1.07
N LYS A 58 16.41 0.37 0.13
CA LYS A 58 17.20 1.59 0.36
C LYS A 58 18.68 1.37 0.04
N PRO A 59 19.37 0.31 0.54
CA PRO A 59 20.75 0.03 0.17
C PRO A 59 20.94 -0.17 -1.34
N TYR A 60 20.05 -0.93 -1.99
CA TYR A 60 20.11 -1.15 -3.44
C TYR A 60 19.94 0.16 -4.21
N ALA A 61 18.99 1.01 -3.83
CA ALA A 61 18.83 2.33 -4.43
C ALA A 61 20.10 3.17 -4.30
N ALA A 62 20.69 3.23 -3.10
CA ALA A 62 21.92 4.00 -2.84
C ALA A 62 23.11 3.49 -3.66
N GLN A 63 23.31 2.18 -3.74
CA GLN A 63 24.38 1.55 -4.52
C GLN A 63 24.31 1.92 -6.02
N HIS A 64 23.11 2.15 -6.53
CA HIS A 64 22.86 2.49 -7.93
C HIS A 64 22.62 3.99 -8.18
N GLY A 65 22.89 4.85 -7.20
CA GLY A 65 22.73 6.31 -7.34
C GLY A 65 21.27 6.76 -7.52
N LEU A 66 20.31 5.98 -7.00
CA LEU A 66 18.89 6.30 -7.03
C LEU A 66 18.47 6.96 -5.71
N GLU A 67 17.72 8.05 -5.80
CA GLU A 67 17.22 8.80 -4.64
C GLU A 67 15.99 8.08 -4.08
N PHE A 68 16.10 7.53 -2.87
CA PHE A 68 14.98 6.93 -2.14
C PHE A 68 14.43 7.92 -1.12
N ILE A 69 13.19 8.39 -1.35
CA ILE A 69 12.56 9.47 -0.59
C ILE A 69 11.46 8.88 0.28
N GLU A 70 11.71 8.82 1.58
CA GLU A 70 10.70 8.41 2.55
C GLU A 70 9.83 9.61 2.95
N LEU A 71 8.53 9.50 2.72
CA LEU A 71 7.54 10.54 3.00
C LEU A 71 6.67 10.10 4.17
N ARG A 72 6.56 10.97 5.18
CA ARG A 72 5.75 10.75 6.39
C ARG A 72 4.77 11.90 6.58
N ARG A 73 3.60 11.61 7.16
CA ARG A 73 2.59 12.63 7.43
C ARG A 73 2.99 13.45 8.65
N VAL A 74 3.27 14.73 8.44
CA VAL A 74 3.52 15.71 9.50
C VAL A 74 2.35 16.68 9.62
N MET A 75 1.84 16.87 10.83
CA MET A 75 0.73 17.78 11.11
C MET A 75 1.13 19.23 10.82
N GLN A 76 0.30 19.93 10.03
CA GLN A 76 0.60 21.30 9.59
C GLN A 76 0.00 22.37 10.51
N ASN A 77 -1.06 22.03 11.24
CA ASN A 77 -1.86 22.93 12.06
C ASN A 77 -2.29 22.22 13.36
N GLY A 78 -2.78 23.00 14.33
CA GLY A 78 -3.28 22.49 15.61
C GLY A 78 -2.17 22.27 16.65
N PRO A 79 -2.52 21.70 17.82
CA PRO A 79 -1.59 21.52 18.93
C PRO A 79 -0.43 20.57 18.59
N ASP A 80 -0.64 19.63 17.68
CA ASP A 80 0.37 18.65 17.27
C ASP A 80 1.22 19.12 16.06
N LYS A 81 1.19 20.42 15.72
CA LYS A 81 1.92 20.95 14.55
C LYS A 81 3.41 20.57 14.61
N GLY A 82 3.92 20.09 13.47
CA GLY A 82 5.31 19.65 13.33
C GLY A 82 5.55 18.20 13.77
N GLN A 83 4.59 17.55 14.41
CA GLN A 83 4.71 16.15 14.81
C GLN A 83 4.26 15.21 13.69
N GLU A 84 4.92 14.05 13.61
CA GLU A 84 4.47 12.94 12.78
C GLU A 84 3.14 12.38 13.31
N ARG A 85 2.24 12.00 12.40
CA ARG A 85 1.00 11.29 12.73
C ARG A 85 0.91 10.04 11.90
N THR A 86 1.10 8.87 12.51
CA THR A 86 0.92 7.57 11.83
C THR A 86 -0.55 7.32 11.52
N LEU A 87 -0.84 6.37 10.63
CA LEU A 87 -2.21 5.99 10.32
C LEU A 87 -2.88 5.34 11.54
N LEU A 88 -2.18 4.50 12.30
CA LEU A 88 -2.73 3.88 13.50
C LEU A 88 -3.06 4.93 14.58
N GLN A 89 -2.21 5.93 14.78
CA GLN A 89 -2.50 7.05 15.69
C GLN A 89 -3.71 7.90 15.24
N GLU A 90 -3.92 8.08 13.93
CA GLU A 90 -5.13 8.74 13.42
C GLU A 90 -6.37 7.87 13.63
N ILE A 91 -6.27 6.55 13.40
CA ILE A 91 -7.34 5.58 13.67
C ILE A 91 -7.72 5.61 15.15
N ARG A 92 -6.74 5.62 16.06
CA ARG A 92 -6.96 5.61 17.53
C ARG A 92 -7.14 7.00 18.14
N ARG A 93 -7.30 8.05 17.34
CA ARG A 93 -7.49 9.40 17.87
C ARG A 93 -8.78 9.46 18.72
N PRO A 94 -8.71 9.91 19.99
CA PRO A 94 -9.89 10.07 20.84
C PRO A 94 -10.96 10.95 20.17
N GLY A 95 -12.22 10.54 20.28
CA GLY A 95 -13.35 11.25 19.68
C GLY A 95 -13.43 11.19 18.15
N SER A 96 -12.57 10.42 17.48
CA SER A 96 -12.66 10.26 16.02
C SER A 96 -13.95 9.54 15.62
N ARG A 97 -14.72 10.16 14.72
CA ARG A 97 -15.98 9.60 14.19
C ARG A 97 -15.80 8.88 12.85
N SER A 98 -14.57 8.83 12.34
CA SER A 98 -14.21 8.25 11.05
C SER A 98 -13.30 7.04 11.22
N ILE A 99 -13.44 6.08 10.29
CA ILE A 99 -12.52 4.96 10.10
C ILE A 99 -11.82 5.23 8.77
N PRO A 100 -10.55 5.69 8.79
CA PRO A 100 -9.87 6.16 7.58
C PRO A 100 -9.35 5.02 6.70
N PHE A 101 -9.72 3.76 6.94
CA PHE A 101 -9.26 2.61 6.18
C PHE A 101 -10.46 1.74 5.78
N PRO A 102 -10.36 0.92 4.71
CA PRO A 102 -11.51 0.37 4.01
C PRO A 102 -12.09 -0.87 4.70
N MET A 103 -12.49 -0.76 5.97
CA MET A 103 -13.26 -1.82 6.62
C MET A 103 -14.53 -2.09 5.83
N ARG A 104 -14.93 -3.36 5.77
CA ARG A 104 -16.04 -3.83 4.96
C ARG A 104 -17.34 -3.74 5.76
N VAL A 105 -18.41 -3.25 5.14
CA VAL A 105 -19.75 -3.34 5.72
C VAL A 105 -20.23 -4.79 5.72
N ALA A 106 -21.36 -5.08 6.37
CA ALA A 106 -21.85 -6.46 6.55
C ALA A 106 -22.04 -7.24 5.24
N ASN A 107 -22.37 -6.57 4.13
CA ASN A 107 -22.50 -7.19 2.81
C ASN A 107 -21.15 -7.40 2.08
N GLY A 108 -20.03 -7.14 2.76
CA GLY A 108 -18.68 -7.35 2.24
C GLY A 108 -18.12 -6.19 1.40
N MET A 109 -18.91 -5.17 1.06
CA MET A 109 -18.41 -4.02 0.31
C MET A 109 -17.39 -3.22 1.13
N PRO A 110 -16.25 -2.82 0.55
CA PRO A 110 -15.23 -2.06 1.25
C PRO A 110 -15.69 -0.62 1.52
N GLY A 111 -15.31 -0.09 2.68
CA GLY A 111 -15.41 1.32 3.00
C GLY A 111 -14.40 2.17 2.21
N THR A 112 -14.38 3.48 2.49
CA THR A 112 -13.51 4.40 1.75
C THR A 112 -12.03 4.18 2.04
N ARG A 113 -11.18 4.41 1.03
CA ARG A 113 -9.72 4.30 1.12
C ARG A 113 -9.06 5.64 1.48
N ALA A 114 -9.61 6.34 2.47
CA ALA A 114 -9.11 7.65 2.90
C ALA A 114 -7.63 7.62 3.34
N CYS A 115 -7.14 6.46 3.79
CA CYS A 115 -5.74 6.22 4.11
C CYS A 115 -4.84 6.37 2.89
N THR A 116 -5.20 5.78 1.74
CA THR A 116 -4.42 5.91 0.50
C THR A 116 -4.34 7.37 0.06
N GLU A 117 -5.46 8.07 0.09
CA GLU A 117 -5.53 9.48 -0.30
C GLU A 117 -4.66 10.35 0.62
N THR A 118 -4.85 10.22 1.94
CA THR A 118 -4.20 11.10 2.93
C THR A 118 -2.73 10.79 3.15
N TYR A 119 -2.39 9.50 3.25
CA TYR A 119 -1.05 9.05 3.64
C TYR A 119 -0.17 8.64 2.48
N LYS A 120 -0.70 8.50 1.26
CA LYS A 120 0.11 8.16 0.08
C LYS A 120 0.03 9.24 -0.97
N ARG A 121 -1.15 9.42 -1.56
CA ARG A 121 -1.34 10.28 -2.74
C ARG A 121 -1.01 11.74 -2.45
N ARG A 122 -1.55 12.31 -1.37
CA ARG A 122 -1.29 13.72 -1.00
C ARG A 122 0.17 13.98 -0.61
N LEU A 123 0.84 13.03 0.03
CA LEU A 123 2.25 13.18 0.40
C LEU A 123 3.13 13.22 -0.85
N VAL A 124 2.94 12.26 -1.76
CA VAL A 124 3.66 12.23 -3.04
C VAL A 124 3.34 13.48 -3.86
N ALA A 125 2.06 13.90 -3.93
CA ALA A 125 1.65 15.14 -4.59
C ALA A 125 2.35 16.38 -4.04
N LYS A 126 2.44 16.50 -2.72
CA LYS A 126 3.14 17.62 -2.08
C LYS A 126 4.62 17.63 -2.44
N GLU A 127 5.27 16.46 -2.43
CA GLU A 127 6.69 16.35 -2.73
C GLU A 127 6.99 16.63 -4.21
N THR A 128 6.20 16.09 -5.13
CA THR A 128 6.40 16.36 -6.56
C THR A 128 6.15 17.84 -6.87
N ARG A 129 5.18 18.48 -6.21
CA ARG A 129 4.96 19.94 -6.31
C ARG A 129 6.17 20.73 -5.80
N ARG A 130 6.74 20.33 -4.65
CA ARG A 130 7.94 20.97 -4.09
C ARG A 130 9.13 20.89 -5.05
N ARG A 131 9.18 19.86 -5.89
CA ARG A 131 10.21 19.64 -6.93
C ARG A 131 9.88 20.26 -8.29
N GLY A 132 8.89 21.15 -8.34
CA GLY A 132 8.60 21.96 -9.53
C GLY A 132 7.52 21.39 -10.46
N ALA A 133 6.86 20.30 -10.08
CA ALA A 133 5.71 19.82 -10.86
C ALA A 133 4.58 20.87 -10.88
N SER A 134 3.99 21.13 -12.04
CA SER A 134 2.84 22.01 -12.21
C SER A 134 1.81 21.39 -13.16
N PRO A 135 0.61 21.94 -13.32
CA PRO A 135 -0.33 21.48 -14.35
C PRO A 135 0.24 21.54 -15.78
N GLU A 136 1.10 22.53 -16.06
CA GLU A 136 1.75 22.73 -17.37
C GLU A 136 2.91 21.76 -17.58
N HIS A 137 3.57 21.36 -16.48
CA HIS A 137 4.69 20.42 -16.45
C HIS A 137 4.44 19.35 -15.38
N PRO A 138 3.50 18.41 -15.60
CA PRO A 138 3.13 17.41 -14.60
C PRO A 138 4.25 16.39 -14.41
N ALA A 139 4.46 15.95 -13.17
CA ALA A 139 5.41 14.89 -12.85
C ALA A 139 4.92 13.54 -13.37
N ARG A 140 5.81 12.78 -14.03
CA ARG A 140 5.52 11.40 -14.44
C ARG A 140 5.78 10.45 -13.29
N LEU A 141 4.71 9.83 -12.78
CA LEU A 141 4.73 8.91 -11.65
C LEU A 141 4.53 7.48 -12.15
N ALA A 142 5.61 6.72 -12.19
CA ALA A 142 5.59 5.31 -12.53
C ALA A 142 4.96 4.49 -11.39
N ILE A 143 3.94 3.70 -11.72
CA ILE A 143 3.24 2.82 -10.79
C ILE A 143 3.47 1.37 -11.21
N GLY A 144 3.82 0.52 -10.24
CA GLY A 144 4.04 -0.90 -10.46
C GLY A 144 2.73 -1.68 -10.63
N ILE A 145 2.13 -1.63 -11.81
CA ILE A 145 0.95 -2.42 -12.19
C ILE A 145 1.36 -3.33 -13.35
N SER A 146 1.26 -4.63 -13.13
CA SER A 146 1.58 -5.67 -14.12
C SER A 146 0.35 -6.06 -14.95
N VAL A 147 0.55 -6.80 -16.03
CA VAL A 147 -0.52 -7.16 -17.00
C VAL A 147 -1.68 -7.93 -16.34
N ASP A 148 -1.37 -8.81 -15.39
CA ASP A 148 -2.33 -9.56 -14.57
C ASP A 148 -3.17 -8.67 -13.65
N GLU A 149 -2.81 -7.40 -13.49
CA GLU A 149 -3.51 -6.40 -12.68
C GLU A 149 -3.96 -5.19 -13.52
N ILE A 150 -4.06 -5.31 -14.85
CA ILE A 150 -4.31 -4.17 -15.77
C ILE A 150 -5.56 -3.35 -15.41
N GLY A 151 -6.62 -3.98 -14.89
CA GLY A 151 -7.83 -3.29 -14.44
C GLY A 151 -7.61 -2.31 -13.29
N ARG A 152 -6.46 -2.36 -12.62
CA ARG A 152 -6.06 -1.42 -11.56
C ARG A 152 -5.37 -0.17 -12.11
N ALA A 153 -4.98 -0.15 -13.39
CA ALA A 153 -4.33 0.99 -14.02
C ALA A 153 -5.32 2.14 -14.18
N LYS A 154 -4.93 3.31 -13.67
CA LYS A 154 -5.75 4.52 -13.72
C LYS A 154 -4.89 5.75 -13.95
N ASP A 155 -5.51 6.73 -14.57
CA ASP A 155 -4.96 8.07 -14.66
C ASP A 155 -4.93 8.75 -13.28
N SER A 156 -4.04 9.72 -13.16
CA SER A 156 -3.95 10.56 -11.98
C SER A 156 -5.08 11.59 -12.02
N ASN A 157 -5.78 11.79 -10.89
CA ASN A 157 -6.67 12.94 -10.71
C ASN A 157 -5.99 14.14 -10.03
N ILE A 158 -4.67 14.09 -9.84
CA ILE A 158 -3.87 15.17 -9.27
C ILE A 158 -3.35 16.02 -10.43
N PRO A 159 -3.71 17.32 -10.53
CA PRO A 159 -3.45 18.12 -11.73
C PRO A 159 -1.99 18.21 -12.18
N HIS A 160 -1.03 18.15 -11.25
CA HIS A 160 0.41 18.25 -11.53
C HIS A 160 1.11 16.87 -11.55
N GLN A 161 0.38 15.79 -11.77
CA GLN A 161 0.92 14.43 -11.88
C GLN A 161 0.25 13.65 -12.99
N THR A 162 1.03 12.85 -13.71
CA THR A 162 0.57 11.88 -14.70
C THR A 162 1.04 10.49 -14.28
N ASN A 163 0.11 9.54 -14.15
CA ASN A 163 0.46 8.16 -13.89
C ASN A 163 0.97 7.51 -15.18
N VAL A 164 2.01 6.69 -15.06
CA VAL A 164 2.53 5.86 -16.14
C VAL A 164 2.76 4.45 -15.62
N HIS A 165 2.68 3.45 -16.49
CA HIS A 165 2.64 2.04 -16.09
C HIS A 165 3.71 1.22 -16.82
N PRO A 166 5.01 1.39 -16.50
CA PRO A 166 6.07 0.81 -17.31
C PRO A 166 6.05 -0.72 -17.41
N LEU A 167 5.51 -1.41 -16.41
CA LEU A 167 5.39 -2.87 -16.44
C LEU A 167 4.35 -3.33 -17.47
N LEU A 168 3.29 -2.55 -17.70
CA LEU A 168 2.33 -2.79 -18.79
C LEU A 168 2.98 -2.56 -20.15
N ASP A 169 3.73 -1.46 -20.28
CA ASP A 169 4.46 -1.12 -21.52
C ASP A 169 5.47 -2.23 -21.90
N LEU A 170 6.05 -2.89 -20.90
CA LEU A 170 6.99 -4.01 -21.06
C LEU A 170 6.30 -5.38 -21.14
N GLY A 171 4.96 -5.45 -21.02
CA GLY A 171 4.21 -6.71 -21.04
C GLY A 171 4.50 -7.65 -19.86
N LEU A 172 4.98 -7.11 -18.73
CA LEU A 172 5.43 -7.90 -17.58
C LEU A 172 4.26 -8.31 -16.68
N ARG A 173 4.28 -9.58 -16.26
CA ARG A 173 3.41 -10.13 -15.21
C ARG A 173 4.07 -10.02 -13.85
N ARG A 174 3.29 -10.26 -12.79
CA ARG A 174 3.81 -10.33 -11.41
C ARG A 174 4.93 -11.36 -11.24
N THR A 175 4.86 -12.51 -11.92
CA THR A 175 5.92 -13.52 -11.91
C THR A 175 7.22 -13.01 -12.52
N ASP A 176 7.15 -12.23 -13.60
CA ASP A 176 8.33 -11.63 -14.22
C ASP A 176 8.99 -10.61 -13.28
N CYS A 177 8.18 -9.87 -12.51
CA CYS A 177 8.69 -8.99 -11.46
C CYS A 177 9.53 -9.76 -10.44
N GLN A 178 9.10 -10.96 -10.04
CA GLN A 178 9.86 -11.82 -9.10
C GLN A 178 11.17 -12.30 -9.73
N HIS A 179 11.15 -12.72 -11.00
CA HIS A 179 12.36 -13.10 -11.73
C HIS A 179 13.36 -11.94 -11.85
N ILE A 180 12.89 -10.73 -12.16
CA ILE A 180 13.72 -9.52 -12.24
C ILE A 180 14.42 -9.24 -10.91
N ILE A 181 13.70 -9.37 -9.79
CA ILE A 181 14.24 -9.14 -8.43
C ILE A 181 15.28 -10.19 -8.08
N ASN A 182 14.96 -11.47 -8.29
CA ASN A 182 15.89 -12.58 -8.03
C ASN A 182 17.16 -12.48 -8.88
N ALA A 183 17.02 -12.13 -10.16
CA ALA A 183 18.17 -11.95 -11.07
C ALA A 183 19.08 -10.78 -10.67
N ALA A 184 18.57 -9.82 -9.89
CA ALA A 184 19.36 -8.74 -9.32
C ALA A 184 20.01 -9.11 -7.96
N GLY A 185 19.86 -10.35 -7.50
CA GLY A 185 20.40 -10.83 -6.23
C GLY A 185 19.62 -10.37 -5.00
N LEU A 186 18.40 -9.84 -5.19
CA LEU A 186 17.52 -9.41 -4.10
C LEU A 186 16.52 -10.52 -3.76
N PRO A 187 16.14 -10.70 -2.48
CA PRO A 187 15.02 -11.57 -2.14
C PRO A 187 13.70 -10.96 -2.65
N VAL A 188 12.69 -11.79 -2.91
CA VAL A 188 11.36 -11.29 -3.28
C VAL A 188 10.68 -10.66 -2.06
N PRO A 189 10.24 -9.39 -2.13
CA PRO A 189 9.57 -8.76 -1.00
C PRO A 189 8.19 -9.37 -0.73
N PRO A 190 7.72 -9.31 0.53
CA PRO A 190 6.34 -9.65 0.86
C PRO A 190 5.36 -8.68 0.21
N LYS A 191 4.06 -8.99 0.28
CA LYS A 191 3.02 -8.04 -0.17
C LYS A 191 2.99 -6.84 0.78
N SER A 192 3.21 -5.65 0.23
CA SER A 192 3.16 -4.40 0.97
C SER A 192 1.72 -4.00 1.32
N ALA A 193 1.41 -3.95 2.60
CA ALA A 193 0.15 -3.42 3.16
C ALA A 193 0.34 -3.14 4.65
N CYS A 194 -0.59 -2.41 5.28
CA CYS A 194 -0.66 -2.37 6.74
C CYS A 194 -0.98 -3.77 7.29
N TRP A 195 -0.52 -4.08 8.50
CA TRP A 195 -0.75 -5.39 9.13
C TRP A 195 -2.24 -5.67 9.37
N PHE A 196 -3.07 -4.63 9.56
CA PHE A 196 -4.53 -4.75 9.71
C PHE A 196 -5.34 -4.52 8.42
N CYS A 197 -4.71 -4.41 7.24
CA CYS A 197 -5.40 -3.96 6.03
C CYS A 197 -6.57 -4.90 5.61
N PRO A 198 -7.82 -4.41 5.48
CA PRO A 198 -8.98 -5.21 5.04
C PRO A 198 -8.91 -5.73 3.59
N MET A 199 -7.88 -5.32 2.85
CA MET A 199 -7.62 -5.76 1.48
C MET A 199 -6.78 -7.04 1.42
N LYS A 200 -6.45 -7.64 2.58
CA LYS A 200 -5.86 -8.98 2.65
C LYS A 200 -6.92 -10.01 2.24
N THR A 201 -6.48 -11.03 1.50
CA THR A 201 -7.34 -12.19 1.21
C THR A 201 -7.55 -13.02 2.48
N PRO A 202 -8.60 -13.86 2.55
CA PRO A 202 -8.76 -14.81 3.65
C PRO A 202 -7.51 -15.66 3.88
N GLU A 203 -6.86 -16.10 2.80
CA GLU A 203 -5.63 -16.87 2.89
C GLU A 203 -4.45 -16.09 3.49
N GLN A 204 -4.35 -14.79 3.20
CA GLN A 204 -3.35 -13.92 3.83
C GLN A 204 -3.60 -13.76 5.32
N TRP A 205 -4.87 -13.74 5.75
CA TRP A 205 -5.21 -13.73 7.17
C TRP A 205 -4.92 -15.08 7.85
N ARG A 206 -5.22 -16.21 7.20
CA ARG A 206 -4.88 -17.55 7.73
C ARG A 206 -3.38 -17.69 7.95
N ARG A 207 -2.59 -17.33 6.94
CA ARG A 207 -1.12 -17.34 7.04
C ARG A 207 -0.62 -16.46 8.17
N MET A 208 -1.15 -15.24 8.28
CA MET A 208 -0.78 -14.34 9.37
C MET A 208 -1.16 -14.90 10.74
N ARG A 209 -2.29 -15.61 10.87
CA ARG A 209 -2.67 -16.31 12.11
C ARG A 209 -1.69 -17.42 12.46
N GLN A 210 -1.20 -18.17 11.46
CA GLN A 210 -0.25 -19.28 11.65
C GLN A 210 1.17 -18.81 11.93
N GLU A 211 1.68 -17.87 11.12
CA GLU A 211 3.08 -17.41 11.14
C GLU A 211 3.31 -16.25 12.13
N GLU A 212 2.30 -15.40 12.35
CA GLU A 212 2.38 -14.19 13.18
C GLU A 212 1.15 -14.04 14.11
N PRO A 213 0.86 -15.02 14.98
CA PRO A 213 -0.37 -15.07 15.77
C PRO A 213 -0.58 -13.83 16.65
N ALA A 214 0.50 -13.23 17.17
CA ALA A 214 0.43 -12.00 17.95
C ALA A 214 -0.07 -10.80 17.11
N LEU A 215 0.42 -10.66 15.87
CA LEU A 215 0.02 -9.57 14.97
C LEU A 215 -1.41 -9.79 14.45
N PHE A 216 -1.81 -11.06 14.25
CA PHE A 216 -3.20 -11.41 13.94
C PHE A 216 -4.15 -11.08 15.11
N ALA A 217 -3.75 -11.37 16.35
CA ALA A 217 -4.51 -11.01 17.54
C ALA A 217 -4.66 -9.49 17.68
N GLU A 218 -3.61 -8.71 17.35
CA GLU A 218 -3.68 -7.25 17.32
C GLU A 218 -4.68 -6.74 16.25
N ALA A 219 -4.75 -7.38 15.08
CA ALA A 219 -5.74 -7.06 14.05
C ALA A 219 -7.17 -7.33 14.52
N CYS A 220 -7.39 -8.43 15.24
CA CYS A 220 -8.68 -8.72 15.86
C CYS A 220 -9.05 -7.69 16.93
N ALA A 221 -8.09 -7.27 17.77
CA ALA A 221 -8.31 -6.26 18.80
C ALA A 221 -8.65 -4.89 18.19
N LEU A 222 -7.94 -4.49 17.12
CA LEU A 222 -8.24 -3.24 16.41
C LEU A 222 -9.63 -3.28 15.77
N GLU A 223 -10.02 -4.40 15.16
CA GLU A 223 -11.38 -4.56 14.61
C GLU A 223 -12.44 -4.42 15.71
N ALA A 224 -12.25 -5.09 16.86
CA ALA A 224 -13.17 -4.99 17.99
C ALA A 224 -13.30 -3.55 18.52
N GLU A 225 -12.19 -2.81 18.60
CA GLU A 225 -12.18 -1.38 18.96
C GLU A 225 -13.02 -0.56 17.96
N MET A 226 -12.87 -0.81 16.65
CA MET A 226 -13.64 -0.10 15.63
C MET A 226 -15.13 -0.45 15.66
N ILE A 227 -15.48 -1.71 15.90
CA ILE A 227 -16.88 -2.16 16.06
C ILE A 227 -17.51 -1.47 17.28
N GLY A 228 -16.85 -1.51 18.43
CA GLY A 228 -17.33 -0.87 19.66
C GLY A 228 -17.56 0.63 19.48
N ARG A 229 -16.59 1.33 18.89
CA ARG A 229 -16.71 2.77 18.58
C ARG A 229 -17.89 3.07 17.66
N ARG A 230 -18.16 2.22 16.66
CA ARG A 230 -19.30 2.41 15.75
C ARG A 230 -20.63 2.19 16.47
N ALA A 231 -20.69 1.20 17.36
CA ALA A 231 -21.87 0.94 18.18
C ALA A 231 -22.21 2.13 19.10
N GLU A 232 -21.21 2.73 19.76
CA GLU A 232 -21.39 3.96 20.55
C GLU A 232 -21.94 5.13 19.72
N LEU A 233 -21.63 5.16 18.42
CA LEU A 233 -22.11 6.17 17.48
C LEU A 233 -23.46 5.80 16.83
N GLY A 234 -24.08 4.69 17.20
CA GLY A 234 -25.33 4.20 16.61
C GLY A 234 -25.20 3.80 15.14
N LYS A 235 -24.01 3.33 14.71
CA LYS A 235 -23.72 2.93 13.33
C LYS A 235 -23.55 1.41 13.23
N ASP A 236 -23.93 0.85 12.07
CA ASP A 236 -23.75 -0.57 11.76
C ASP A 236 -22.29 -1.00 11.88
N ALA A 237 -22.02 -2.22 12.34
CA ALA A 237 -20.67 -2.77 12.42
C ALA A 237 -19.98 -2.85 11.06
N MET A 238 -18.65 -2.82 11.09
CA MET A 238 -17.78 -3.06 9.94
C MET A 238 -16.72 -4.09 10.33
N TYR A 239 -16.21 -4.81 9.34
CA TYR A 239 -15.35 -5.99 9.53
C TYR A 239 -14.11 -5.91 8.64
N MET A 240 -13.06 -6.63 9.00
CA MET A 240 -11.82 -6.72 8.21
C MET A 240 -11.97 -7.64 6.99
N THR A 241 -12.96 -8.53 7.00
CA THR A 241 -13.19 -9.51 5.92
C THR A 241 -14.54 -9.29 5.24
N ARG A 242 -14.72 -9.88 4.06
CA ARG A 242 -15.98 -9.82 3.31
C ARG A 242 -17.13 -10.64 3.94
N PHE A 243 -16.84 -11.44 4.97
CA PHE A 243 -17.78 -12.42 5.52
C PHE A 243 -18.80 -11.83 6.50
N GLY A 244 -18.74 -10.52 6.78
CA GLY A 244 -19.73 -9.86 7.65
C GLY A 244 -19.69 -10.29 9.12
N VAL A 245 -18.56 -10.87 9.56
CA VAL A 245 -18.34 -11.32 10.94
C VAL A 245 -16.94 -10.89 11.42
N PRO A 246 -16.71 -10.80 12.74
CA PRO A 246 -15.39 -10.47 13.28
C PRO A 246 -14.28 -11.40 12.75
N LEU A 247 -13.08 -10.85 12.53
CA LEU A 247 -11.90 -11.50 11.97
C LEU A 247 -11.57 -12.82 12.67
N ALA A 248 -11.63 -12.86 14.00
CA ALA A 248 -11.38 -14.06 14.80
C ALA A 248 -12.38 -15.20 14.51
N LYS A 249 -13.61 -14.86 14.11
CA LYS A 249 -14.64 -15.83 13.68
C LYS A 249 -14.53 -16.18 12.20
N ALA A 250 -14.19 -15.19 11.37
CA ALA A 250 -13.99 -15.36 9.93
C ALA A 250 -12.82 -16.30 9.61
N ILE A 251 -11.77 -16.26 10.44
CA ILE A 251 -10.53 -17.02 10.27
C ILE A 251 -10.31 -17.84 11.55
N PRO A 252 -11.04 -18.94 11.75
CA PRO A 252 -10.96 -19.76 12.96
C PRO A 252 -9.61 -20.49 13.08
N ASP A 253 -9.33 -21.02 14.28
CA ASP A 253 -8.15 -21.86 14.50
C ASP A 253 -8.32 -23.25 13.90
N GLY A 254 -7.22 -23.87 13.47
CA GLY A 254 -7.19 -25.29 13.12
C GLY A 254 -7.97 -25.72 11.87
N VAL A 255 -8.34 -24.80 10.98
CA VAL A 255 -8.97 -25.13 9.69
C VAL A 255 -7.98 -24.96 8.56
N ASP A 256 -7.27 -26.04 8.21
CA ASP A 256 -6.56 -26.14 6.94
C ASP A 256 -7.62 -26.26 5.83
N ALA A 257 -8.00 -25.14 5.24
CA ALA A 257 -8.78 -25.19 4.01
C ALA A 257 -7.87 -25.80 2.93
N LEU A 258 -8.25 -26.98 2.42
CA LEU A 258 -7.56 -27.61 1.29
C LEU A 258 -7.39 -26.59 0.16
N PRO A 259 -6.23 -26.50 -0.50
CA PRO A 259 -5.86 -25.44 -1.45
C PRO A 259 -6.66 -25.43 -2.76
N PHE A 260 -7.73 -26.23 -2.87
CA PHE A 260 -8.43 -26.53 -4.12
C PHE A 260 -9.76 -25.76 -4.32
N PHE A 261 -10.19 -24.91 -3.38
CA PHE A 261 -11.48 -24.19 -3.49
C PHE A 261 -11.40 -22.68 -3.72
N ASP A 262 -10.20 -22.10 -3.76
CA ASP A 262 -10.01 -20.74 -4.25
C ASP A 262 -9.12 -20.82 -5.49
N GLU A 263 -9.70 -21.28 -6.61
CA GLU A 263 -9.18 -20.88 -7.93
C GLU A 263 -8.98 -19.37 -7.88
N ASP A 264 -7.78 -18.95 -8.25
CA ASP A 264 -7.26 -17.62 -8.57
C ASP A 264 -8.34 -16.59 -8.99
N GLN A 265 -9.24 -16.23 -8.08
CA GLN A 265 -10.06 -15.04 -8.14
C GLN A 265 -9.12 -13.92 -7.74
N GLY A 266 -8.27 -13.57 -8.70
CA GLY A 266 -7.33 -12.47 -8.60
C GLY A 266 -8.04 -11.29 -7.98
N CYS A 267 -7.40 -10.65 -7.01
CA CYS A 267 -7.77 -9.37 -6.41
C CYS A 267 -9.23 -8.99 -6.69
N ASP A 268 -10.15 -9.64 -5.95
CA ASP A 268 -11.60 -9.53 -6.08
C ASP A 268 -12.06 -8.10 -5.71
N ASP A 269 -11.73 -7.15 -6.57
CA ASP A 269 -12.03 -5.72 -6.51
C ASP A 269 -12.23 -5.23 -7.95
N SER A 270 -13.22 -5.83 -8.62
CA SER A 270 -13.97 -5.05 -9.61
C SER A 270 -14.50 -3.76 -8.96
N ALA A 271 -14.70 -3.72 -7.63
CA ALA A 271 -14.95 -2.51 -6.84
C ALA A 271 -13.74 -1.57 -6.64
N CYS A 272 -12.73 -1.61 -7.52
CA CYS A 272 -11.68 -0.59 -7.65
C CYS A 272 -12.22 0.78 -8.12
N PHE A 273 -13.47 1.13 -7.84
CA PHE A 273 -14.13 2.41 -8.10
C PHE A 273 -14.21 3.11 -6.73
N THR A 274 -13.51 4.20 -6.41
CA THR A 274 -13.33 5.49 -7.08
C THR A 274 -12.21 6.22 -6.35
#